data_AF-A0A382GYD6-F1
#
_entry.id   AF-A0A382GYD6-F1
#
_cell.length_a   1.000
_cell.length_b   1.000
_cell.length_c   1.000
_cell.angle_alpha   90.00
_cell.angle_beta   90.00
_cell.angle_gamma   90.00
#
_symmetry.space_group_name_H-M   'P 1'
#
loop_
_entity.id
_entity.type
_entity.pdbx_description
1 polymer ?
#
loop_
_entity_poly.entity_id
_entity_poly.type
_entity_poly.pdbx_seq_one_letter_code
_entity_poly.pdbx_strand_id
1 'polypeptide(L)'
;MMTQSQDWWPADYGHYGPLFIRLTWHAAGTYRITDGRGGGGAGAQRFAPLNSWPDNVNLDKGRRLLWPIKQKYGQKISWADLLIFVGNRALETMGFKTFGFAGGREDIWAPDEDTYWGPETVWLDDERYSGDRELAEPLGNVQMGLIYVNPQGPNGNPDPMLAARDIRETFRRMAMNDEETVALIAGGHTFGKAHGANSEDFKGPEPEGAKIAEQGFGWTSSFGSGKGGDQIGSGLEGAWTKDPILWDNGYFENLFEYEWELTKSPAGAHQWKPKNSEAQGTVPDAHDSSKREAPMMLTTDLSLITDPIYKEISKRFYENVDEFADAFARAWYKLIHRDMGPAVRYLGPWVPNEELLWQDPVPAVDHTLINDADIGSLKAKILGSDLSISQLVSTAWASASSYRDTDKRGGANGARIRLSPQAEWDVNVASGTASVVATLEGIQQEFNNAQTSGKKVSLADLIVLGGCAAVQEAAKRAGQDV
;
A
#
# COMPACT_ATOMS: atom_id res chain seq x y z
N MET A 1 17.59 15.66 -10.29
CA MET A 1 16.68 15.90 -9.16
C MET A 1 17.16 15.16 -7.93
N MET A 2 17.27 13.82 -7.90
CA MET A 2 17.74 13.07 -6.71
C MET A 2 19.02 13.65 -6.06
N THR A 3 20.00 14.04 -6.86
CA THR A 3 21.30 14.61 -6.42
C THR A 3 21.41 16.14 -6.59
N GLN A 4 20.29 16.83 -6.82
CA GLN A 4 20.25 18.28 -7.03
C GLN A 4 19.58 18.95 -5.83
N SER A 5 20.33 19.01 -4.73
CA SER A 5 19.89 19.61 -3.46
C SER A 5 19.35 21.03 -3.68
N GLN A 6 18.28 21.34 -2.97
CA GLN A 6 17.62 22.64 -2.95
C GLN A 6 17.87 23.30 -1.60
N ASP A 7 18.28 24.57 -1.60
CA ASP A 7 18.66 25.28 -0.37
C ASP A 7 17.51 25.38 0.64
N TRP A 8 16.26 25.42 0.17
CA TRP A 8 15.08 25.48 1.04
C TRP A 8 14.76 24.14 1.72
N TRP A 9 15.32 23.04 1.24
CA TRP A 9 15.22 21.73 1.87
C TRP A 9 16.42 20.85 1.50
N PRO A 10 17.61 21.04 2.12
CA PRO A 10 18.83 20.36 1.70
C PRO A 10 18.70 18.84 1.73
N ALA A 11 19.25 18.15 0.73
CA ALA A 11 19.23 16.69 0.66
C ALA A 11 20.22 16.09 1.68
N ASP A 12 19.74 15.22 2.56
CA ASP A 12 20.60 14.37 3.40
C ASP A 12 21.58 13.61 2.51
N TYR A 13 22.87 13.58 2.88
CA TYR A 13 23.91 12.87 2.14
C TYR A 13 24.05 13.32 0.67
N GLY A 14 23.50 14.48 0.31
CA GLY A 14 23.43 14.96 -1.07
C GLY A 14 22.45 14.16 -1.96
N HIS A 15 21.56 13.35 -1.40
CA HIS A 15 20.65 12.49 -2.15
C HIS A 15 19.24 12.43 -1.55
N TYR A 16 18.21 12.86 -2.29
CA TYR A 16 16.81 12.82 -1.83
C TYR A 16 16.16 11.43 -1.90
N GLY A 17 16.86 10.42 -2.41
CA GLY A 17 16.33 9.06 -2.59
C GLY A 17 15.59 8.51 -1.37
N PRO A 18 16.21 8.50 -0.16
CA PRO A 18 15.53 7.96 1.02
C PRO A 18 14.24 8.72 1.39
N LEU A 19 14.22 10.05 1.24
CA LEU A 19 13.01 10.86 1.43
C LEU A 19 11.90 10.44 0.45
N PHE A 20 12.25 10.10 -0.80
CA PHE A 20 11.27 9.66 -1.79
C PHE A 20 10.81 8.22 -1.60
N ILE A 21 11.65 7.33 -1.07
CA ILE A 21 11.22 5.99 -0.64
C ILE A 21 10.17 6.16 0.45
N ARG A 22 10.44 6.97 1.48
CA ARG A 22 9.45 7.27 2.53
C ARG A 22 8.18 7.91 1.96
N LEU A 23 8.30 8.87 1.06
CA LEU A 23 7.15 9.53 0.43
C LEU A 23 6.24 8.51 -0.26
N THR A 24 6.81 7.61 -1.07
CA THR A 24 6.08 6.55 -1.77
C THR A 24 5.51 5.51 -0.80
N TRP A 25 6.30 5.09 0.20
CA TRP A 25 5.88 4.18 1.27
C TRP A 25 4.63 4.73 1.97
N HIS A 26 4.65 5.98 2.42
CA HIS A 26 3.52 6.62 3.09
C HIS A 26 2.32 6.85 2.16
N ALA A 27 2.55 7.10 0.87
CA ALA A 27 1.47 7.27 -0.09
C ALA A 27 0.69 5.95 -0.25
N ALA A 28 1.41 4.84 -0.43
CA ALA A 28 0.80 3.51 -0.52
C ALA A 28 0.32 2.96 0.83
N GLY A 29 0.96 3.38 1.92
CA GLY A 29 0.84 2.82 3.27
C GLY A 29 -0.45 3.12 4.00
N THR A 30 -1.39 3.88 3.44
CA THR A 30 -2.69 4.14 4.07
C THR A 30 -3.76 3.08 3.74
N TYR A 31 -3.45 2.17 2.80
CA TYR A 31 -4.36 1.14 2.31
C TYR A 31 -4.83 0.17 3.40
N ARG A 32 -6.06 -0.34 3.31
CA ARG A 32 -6.59 -1.35 4.23
C ARG A 32 -7.49 -2.36 3.51
N ILE A 33 -7.32 -3.64 3.83
CA ILE A 33 -8.00 -4.74 3.13
C ILE A 33 -9.52 -4.77 3.37
N THR A 34 -9.97 -4.26 4.53
CA THR A 34 -11.37 -4.37 4.97
C THR A 34 -12.32 -3.70 3.97
N ASP A 35 -12.00 -2.50 3.51
CA ASP A 35 -12.81 -1.74 2.56
C ASP A 35 -12.05 -1.29 1.30
N GLY A 36 -10.75 -1.59 1.19
CA GLY A 36 -9.90 -1.23 0.06
C GLY A 36 -9.55 0.25 -0.01
N ARG A 37 -9.94 1.06 0.98
CA ARG A 37 -9.66 2.51 1.00
C ARG A 37 -8.21 2.80 1.38
N GLY A 38 -7.80 4.05 1.16
CA GLY A 38 -6.41 4.48 1.26
C GLY A 38 -5.57 3.98 0.07
N GLY A 39 -4.26 4.07 0.20
CA GLY A 39 -3.32 3.65 -0.84
C GLY A 39 -2.84 4.78 -1.76
N GLY A 40 -2.00 4.39 -2.72
CA GLY A 40 -1.32 5.28 -3.66
C GLY A 40 -2.13 5.60 -4.92
N GLY A 41 -3.22 4.89 -5.16
CA GLY A 41 -3.97 4.81 -6.42
C GLY A 41 -4.61 6.12 -6.88
N ALA A 42 -4.84 7.06 -5.95
CA ALA A 42 -5.47 8.35 -6.22
C ALA A 42 -4.55 9.56 -5.98
N GLY A 43 -3.34 9.33 -5.44
CA GLY A 43 -2.43 10.41 -5.03
C GLY A 43 -2.99 11.25 -3.87
N ALA A 44 -3.84 10.67 -3.01
CA ALA A 44 -4.56 11.37 -1.95
C ALA A 44 -3.67 12.03 -0.89
N GLN A 45 -2.40 11.60 -0.74
CA GLN A 45 -1.42 12.20 0.18
C GLN A 45 -1.21 13.72 -0.01
N ARG A 46 -1.61 14.28 -1.16
CA ARG A 46 -1.52 15.73 -1.42
C ARG A 46 -2.70 16.54 -0.89
N PHE A 47 -3.74 15.89 -0.35
CA PHE A 47 -4.92 16.53 0.21
C PHE A 47 -5.09 16.22 1.69
N ALA A 48 -5.92 17.01 2.37
CA ALA A 48 -6.37 16.72 3.73
C ALA A 48 -7.11 15.37 3.80
N PRO A 49 -7.10 14.68 4.95
CA PRO A 49 -6.25 14.97 6.11
C PRO A 49 -4.81 14.46 5.92
N LEU A 50 -4.55 13.62 4.91
CA LEU A 50 -3.28 12.90 4.75
C LEU A 50 -2.07 13.82 4.55
N ASN A 51 -2.24 14.96 3.87
CA ASN A 51 -1.17 15.92 3.67
C ASN A 51 -0.62 16.52 4.98
N SER A 52 -1.36 16.34 6.08
CA SER A 52 -1.14 16.96 7.39
C SER A 52 -1.09 15.96 8.55
N TRP A 53 -1.18 14.67 8.27
CA TRP A 53 -0.93 13.64 9.28
C TRP A 53 0.46 13.82 9.91
N PRO A 54 0.61 13.66 11.24
CA PRO A 54 1.91 13.74 11.91
C PRO A 54 2.96 12.83 11.28
N ASP A 55 2.57 11.61 10.89
CA ASP A 55 3.50 10.67 10.27
C ASP A 55 3.90 11.06 8.84
N ASN A 56 3.15 11.97 8.20
CA ASN A 56 3.49 12.56 6.90
C ASN A 56 4.31 13.85 7.03
N VAL A 57 4.83 14.15 8.22
CA VAL A 57 5.72 15.30 8.49
C VAL A 57 6.83 15.41 7.44
N ASN A 58 7.01 16.62 6.92
CA ASN A 58 7.97 17.01 5.90
C ASN A 58 7.79 16.36 4.50
N LEU A 59 6.79 15.50 4.29
CA LEU A 59 6.49 14.98 2.95
C LEU A 59 5.87 16.04 2.03
N ASP A 60 5.38 17.14 2.56
CA ASP A 60 5.06 18.36 1.80
C ASP A 60 6.28 18.89 1.02
N LYS A 61 7.49 18.84 1.60
CA LYS A 61 8.74 19.20 0.91
C LYS A 61 9.10 18.18 -0.16
N GLY A 62 8.98 16.88 0.14
CA GLY A 62 9.15 15.81 -0.83
C GLY A 62 8.25 16.00 -2.05
N ARG A 63 6.94 16.24 -1.85
CA ARG A 63 6.01 16.51 -2.94
C ARG A 63 6.38 17.77 -3.72
N ARG A 64 6.82 18.84 -3.04
CA ARG A 64 7.21 20.08 -3.71
C ARG A 64 8.46 19.93 -4.59
N LEU A 65 9.44 19.12 -4.18
CA LEU A 65 10.64 18.83 -5.00
C LEU A 65 10.28 18.23 -6.37
N LEU A 66 9.12 17.57 -6.47
CA LEU A 66 8.63 16.94 -7.70
C LEU A 66 7.86 17.90 -8.61
N TRP A 67 7.51 19.10 -8.14
CA TRP A 67 6.72 20.05 -8.93
C TRP A 67 7.34 20.39 -10.29
N PRO A 68 8.66 20.67 -10.44
CA PRO A 68 9.25 20.93 -11.75
C PRO A 68 9.09 19.75 -12.73
N ILE A 69 9.13 18.51 -12.24
CA ILE A 69 8.88 17.31 -13.05
C ILE A 69 7.40 17.26 -13.44
N LYS A 70 6.48 17.41 -12.47
CA LYS A 70 5.04 17.43 -12.75
C LYS A 70 4.68 18.51 -13.78
N GLN A 71 5.23 19.71 -13.63
CA GLN A 71 5.01 20.83 -14.55
C GLN A 71 5.52 20.50 -15.96
N LYS A 72 6.71 19.90 -16.08
CA LYS A 72 7.30 19.53 -17.38
C LYS A 72 6.45 18.51 -18.14
N TYR A 73 5.90 17.51 -17.45
CA TYR A 73 5.14 16.44 -18.11
C TYR A 73 3.63 16.69 -18.15
N GLY A 74 3.11 17.65 -17.38
CA GLY A 74 1.72 18.06 -17.41
C GLY A 74 0.77 16.89 -17.16
N GLN A 75 -0.21 16.72 -18.04
CA GLN A 75 -1.21 15.64 -17.96
C GLN A 75 -0.68 14.26 -18.39
N LYS A 76 0.55 14.16 -18.91
CA LYS A 76 1.13 12.86 -19.30
C LYS A 76 1.56 12.00 -18.11
N ILE A 77 1.58 12.58 -16.90
CA ILE A 77 1.81 11.87 -15.65
C ILE A 77 0.93 12.50 -14.57
N SER A 78 0.14 11.68 -13.88
CA SER A 78 -0.63 12.12 -12.71
C SER A 78 0.31 12.36 -11.52
N TRP A 79 -0.15 13.10 -10.52
CA TRP A 79 0.54 13.11 -9.23
C TRP A 79 0.52 11.72 -8.60
N ALA A 80 -0.60 11.00 -8.70
CA ALA A 80 -0.69 9.63 -8.20
C ALA A 80 0.44 8.72 -8.72
N ASP A 81 0.68 8.67 -10.03
CA ASP A 81 1.79 7.91 -10.59
C ASP A 81 3.15 8.50 -10.20
N LEU A 82 3.32 9.82 -10.18
CA LEU A 82 4.60 10.44 -9.85
C LEU A 82 5.03 10.21 -8.40
N LEU A 83 4.09 10.28 -7.45
CA LEU A 83 4.33 10.02 -6.03
C LEU A 83 4.73 8.57 -5.76
N ILE A 84 4.31 7.64 -6.62
CA ILE A 84 4.68 6.23 -6.51
C ILE A 84 5.96 5.92 -7.28
N PHE A 85 6.09 6.44 -8.50
CA PHE A 85 7.24 6.22 -9.36
C PHE A 85 8.55 6.73 -8.75
N VAL A 86 8.50 7.85 -8.03
CA VAL A 86 9.71 8.48 -7.50
C VAL A 86 10.44 7.61 -6.48
N GLY A 87 9.74 6.88 -5.61
CA GLY A 87 10.36 5.94 -4.67
C GLY A 87 10.95 4.73 -5.39
N ASN A 88 10.25 4.21 -6.41
CA ASN A 88 10.79 3.15 -7.26
C ASN A 88 12.09 3.59 -7.94
N ARG A 89 12.12 4.82 -8.47
CA ARG A 89 13.31 5.36 -9.10
C ARG A 89 14.42 5.65 -8.08
N ALA A 90 14.09 6.08 -6.86
CA ALA A 90 15.05 6.31 -5.79
C ALA A 90 15.83 5.03 -5.45
N LEU A 91 15.11 3.91 -5.28
CA LEU A 91 15.71 2.59 -5.07
C LEU A 91 16.72 2.25 -6.17
N GLU A 92 16.33 2.40 -7.44
CA GLU A 92 17.22 2.12 -8.58
C GLU A 92 18.47 3.01 -8.61
N THR A 93 18.34 4.29 -8.27
CA THR A 93 19.50 5.19 -8.23
C THR A 93 20.48 4.90 -7.09
N MET A 94 20.03 4.16 -6.07
CA MET A 94 20.85 3.75 -4.91
C MET A 94 21.29 2.28 -5.01
N GLY A 95 21.13 1.64 -6.16
CA GLY A 95 21.69 0.32 -6.45
C GLY A 95 20.74 -0.87 -6.25
N PHE A 96 19.48 -0.63 -5.88
CA PHE A 96 18.48 -1.71 -5.77
C PHE A 96 17.76 -1.97 -7.09
N LYS A 97 17.61 -3.24 -7.48
CA LYS A 97 16.85 -3.63 -8.67
C LYS A 97 15.39 -3.88 -8.31
N THR A 98 14.50 -2.99 -8.76
CA THR A 98 13.06 -3.13 -8.54
C THR A 98 12.46 -4.26 -9.40
N PHE A 99 11.33 -4.84 -8.95
CA PHE A 99 10.64 -5.91 -9.69
C PHE A 99 9.97 -5.42 -10.97
N GLY A 100 9.53 -4.16 -10.97
CA GLY A 100 8.86 -3.51 -12.09
C GLY A 100 8.08 -2.27 -11.64
N PHE A 101 7.37 -1.64 -12.58
CA PHE A 101 6.50 -0.51 -12.31
C PHE A 101 5.36 -0.42 -13.33
N ALA A 102 4.17 -0.11 -12.85
CA ALA A 102 3.02 0.24 -13.67
C ALA A 102 2.51 1.65 -13.34
N GLY A 103 2.29 2.45 -14.38
CA GLY A 103 1.46 3.66 -14.31
C GLY A 103 -0.01 3.35 -14.59
N GLY A 104 -0.85 4.38 -14.62
CA GLY A 104 -2.30 4.27 -14.85
C GLY A 104 -3.15 4.72 -13.67
N ARG A 105 -2.56 5.36 -12.66
CA ARG A 105 -3.29 5.98 -11.56
C ARG A 105 -3.80 7.35 -11.99
N GLU A 106 -5.08 7.60 -11.75
CA GLU A 106 -5.69 8.89 -12.07
C GLU A 106 -5.61 9.84 -10.88
N ASP A 107 -5.49 11.14 -11.17
CA ASP A 107 -5.51 12.17 -10.14
C ASP A 107 -6.96 12.45 -9.69
N ILE A 108 -7.16 12.56 -8.38
CA ILE A 108 -8.38 13.15 -7.81
C ILE A 108 -8.25 14.68 -7.67
N TRP A 109 -9.37 15.40 -7.53
CA TRP A 109 -9.37 16.86 -7.48
C TRP A 109 -9.85 17.44 -6.15
N ALA A 110 -10.26 16.56 -5.24
CA ALA A 110 -10.70 16.85 -3.89
C ALA A 110 -10.24 15.68 -2.98
N PRO A 111 -10.15 15.88 -1.66
CA PRO A 111 -9.94 14.78 -0.72
C PRO A 111 -11.05 13.73 -0.85
N ASP A 112 -10.74 12.49 -0.49
CA ASP A 112 -11.77 11.47 -0.29
C ASP A 112 -12.52 11.79 1.01
N GLU A 113 -13.81 12.14 0.88
CA GLU A 113 -14.68 12.52 2.00
C GLU A 113 -15.20 11.29 2.78
N ASP A 114 -15.12 10.08 2.19
CA ASP A 114 -15.77 8.88 2.72
C ASP A 114 -14.82 7.94 3.46
N THR A 115 -13.53 8.28 3.58
CA THR A 115 -12.60 7.46 4.37
C THR A 115 -12.67 7.79 5.86
N TYR A 116 -13.15 6.81 6.65
CA TYR A 116 -13.11 6.87 8.10
C TYR A 116 -11.72 6.48 8.65
N TRP A 117 -11.00 7.45 9.21
CA TRP A 117 -9.63 7.24 9.73
C TRP A 117 -9.54 6.88 11.23
N GLY A 118 -10.66 6.94 11.94
CA GLY A 118 -10.74 6.63 13.36
C GLY A 118 -11.67 7.59 14.11
N PRO A 119 -12.07 7.24 15.34
CA PRO A 119 -12.97 8.06 16.16
C PRO A 119 -12.28 9.27 16.79
N GLU A 120 -10.95 9.28 16.85
CA GLU A 120 -10.19 10.24 17.64
C GLU A 120 -10.31 11.65 17.07
N THR A 121 -10.39 12.62 17.97
CA THR A 121 -10.45 14.05 17.64
C THR A 121 -9.10 14.76 17.86
N VAL A 122 -8.08 14.03 18.32
CA VAL A 122 -6.74 14.52 18.61
C VAL A 122 -5.72 13.67 17.86
N TRP A 123 -4.72 14.32 17.24
CA TRP A 123 -3.63 13.62 16.57
C TRP A 123 -2.84 12.73 17.55
N LEU A 124 -2.46 11.55 17.07
CA LEU A 124 -1.71 10.53 17.80
C LEU A 124 -2.44 9.93 19.01
N ASP A 125 -3.72 10.23 19.20
CA ASP A 125 -4.53 9.56 20.22
C ASP A 125 -4.95 8.15 19.77
N ASP A 126 -5.41 7.36 20.74
CA ASP A 126 -5.84 5.97 20.58
C ASP A 126 -7.17 5.72 21.33
N GLU A 127 -8.28 5.75 20.59
CA GLU A 127 -9.61 5.31 21.06
C GLU A 127 -10.14 4.16 20.19
N ARG A 128 -9.24 3.32 19.69
CA ARG A 128 -9.53 2.36 18.60
C ARG A 128 -9.29 0.91 18.95
N TYR A 129 -8.96 0.59 20.20
CA TYR A 129 -8.81 -0.78 20.67
C TYR A 129 -9.93 -1.20 21.63
N SER A 130 -10.28 -2.48 21.57
CA SER A 130 -11.11 -3.17 22.58
C SER A 130 -10.45 -4.47 23.04
N GLY A 131 -10.97 -5.07 24.11
CA GLY A 131 -10.53 -6.39 24.58
C GLY A 131 -9.03 -6.48 24.82
N ASP A 132 -8.41 -7.58 24.39
CA ASP A 132 -6.96 -7.75 24.38
C ASP A 132 -6.38 -7.17 23.08
N ARG A 133 -6.31 -5.83 23.00
CA ARG A 133 -5.67 -5.10 21.89
C ARG A 133 -6.23 -5.48 20.52
N GLU A 134 -7.55 -5.63 20.42
CA GLU A 134 -8.28 -5.82 19.17
C GLU A 134 -8.51 -4.47 18.50
N LEU A 135 -7.85 -4.22 17.38
CA LEU A 135 -7.99 -2.97 16.63
C LEU A 135 -9.38 -2.92 15.95
N ALA A 136 -10.11 -1.82 16.11
CA ALA A 136 -11.43 -1.66 15.52
C ALA A 136 -11.38 -1.72 13.98
N GLU A 137 -12.35 -2.41 13.36
CA GLU A 137 -12.53 -2.34 11.92
C GLU A 137 -13.17 -1.00 11.51
N PRO A 138 -12.84 -0.43 10.34
CA PRO A 138 -11.94 -0.94 9.31
C PRO A 138 -10.47 -0.52 9.48
N LEU A 139 -10.06 -0.04 10.67
CA LEU A 139 -8.79 0.67 10.85
C LEU A 139 -7.57 -0.22 10.60
N GLY A 140 -6.51 0.38 10.05
CA GLY A 140 -5.26 -0.28 9.68
C GLY A 140 -4.02 0.22 10.44
N ASN A 141 -4.19 1.16 11.37
CA ASN A 141 -3.12 1.85 12.07
C ASN A 141 -3.45 2.02 13.56
N VAL A 142 -2.42 2.09 14.41
CA VAL A 142 -2.56 2.01 15.87
C VAL A 142 -2.94 3.32 16.56
N GLN A 143 -2.71 4.46 15.91
CA GLN A 143 -3.03 5.80 16.44
C GLN A 143 -3.44 6.73 15.30
N MET A 144 -4.25 7.75 15.61
CA MET A 144 -4.73 8.70 14.63
C MET A 144 -3.58 9.47 13.98
N GLY A 145 -3.48 9.42 12.65
CA GLY A 145 -2.43 10.12 11.92
C GLY A 145 -1.10 9.38 11.77
N LEU A 146 -1.00 8.13 12.22
CA LEU A 146 0.09 7.20 11.89
C LEU A 146 -0.24 6.35 10.66
N ILE A 147 0.78 5.96 9.88
CA ILE A 147 0.60 5.05 8.75
C ILE A 147 0.32 3.62 9.22
N TYR A 148 1.14 3.08 10.13
CA TYR A 148 0.99 1.73 10.67
C TYR A 148 1.02 1.73 12.19
N VAL A 149 2.23 1.81 12.75
CA VAL A 149 2.53 1.62 14.17
C VAL A 149 3.30 2.82 14.72
N ASN A 150 3.35 2.94 16.04
CA ASN A 150 4.20 3.92 16.70
C ASN A 150 5.67 3.44 16.67
N PRO A 151 6.62 4.22 16.12
CA PRO A 151 8.01 3.79 16.00
C PRO A 151 8.73 3.64 17.37
N GLN A 152 8.19 4.27 18.41
CA GLN A 152 8.70 4.13 19.79
C GLN A 152 8.13 2.88 20.49
N GLY A 153 7.17 2.19 19.87
CA GLY A 153 6.41 1.08 20.44
C GLY A 153 5.02 1.48 20.96
N PRO A 154 4.18 0.51 21.35
CA PRO A 154 2.76 0.73 21.70
C PRO A 154 2.56 1.86 22.70
N ASN A 155 1.84 2.91 22.30
CA ASN A 155 1.59 4.10 23.13
C ASN A 155 2.87 4.73 23.70
N GLY A 156 3.97 4.67 22.94
CA GLY A 156 5.29 5.17 23.34
C GLY A 156 6.08 4.26 24.27
N ASN A 157 5.58 3.06 24.61
CA ASN A 157 6.31 2.08 25.40
C ASN A 157 7.36 1.34 24.54
N PRO A 158 8.67 1.48 24.81
CA PRO A 158 9.74 0.90 24.00
C PRO A 158 9.95 -0.59 24.28
N ASP A 159 8.90 -1.38 24.11
CA ASP A 159 8.93 -2.84 24.16
C ASP A 159 8.88 -3.42 22.73
N PRO A 160 9.99 -3.99 22.22
CA PRO A 160 10.03 -4.55 20.87
C PRO A 160 9.09 -5.74 20.66
N MET A 161 8.77 -6.53 21.69
CA MET A 161 7.86 -7.67 21.57
C MET A 161 6.41 -7.19 21.44
N LEU A 162 6.03 -6.18 22.22
CA LEU A 162 4.69 -5.58 22.08
C LEU A 162 4.56 -4.83 20.75
N ALA A 163 5.61 -4.14 20.30
CA ALA A 163 5.63 -3.51 18.98
C ALA A 163 5.47 -4.53 17.84
N ALA A 164 6.07 -5.73 17.96
CA ALA A 164 5.92 -6.79 16.95
C ALA A 164 4.46 -7.24 16.76
N ARG A 165 3.66 -7.28 17.84
CA ARG A 165 2.23 -7.59 17.77
C ARG A 165 1.48 -6.58 16.90
N ASP A 166 1.75 -5.30 17.11
CA ASP A 166 1.13 -4.21 16.34
C ASP A 166 1.60 -4.18 14.89
N ILE A 167 2.90 -4.40 14.66
CA ILE A 167 3.47 -4.50 13.30
C ILE A 167 2.73 -5.60 12.54
N ARG A 168 2.62 -6.80 13.13
CA ARG A 168 1.94 -7.93 12.50
C ARG A 168 0.49 -7.61 12.15
N GLU A 169 -0.27 -7.10 13.11
CA GLU A 169 -1.70 -6.86 12.90
C GLU A 169 -1.95 -5.75 11.86
N THR A 170 -1.21 -4.65 11.93
CA THR A 170 -1.38 -3.53 10.99
C THR A 170 -0.94 -3.92 9.58
N PHE A 171 0.23 -4.55 9.42
CA PHE A 171 0.69 -5.02 8.11
C PHE A 171 -0.24 -6.08 7.51
N ARG A 172 -0.77 -7.01 8.32
CA ARG A 172 -1.80 -7.96 7.89
C ARG A 172 -3.03 -7.26 7.34
N ARG A 173 -3.54 -6.23 8.04
CA ARG A 173 -4.65 -5.39 7.57
C ARG A 173 -4.33 -4.58 6.32
N MET A 174 -3.06 -4.51 5.92
CA MET A 174 -2.61 -3.90 4.68
C MET A 174 -2.14 -4.95 3.64
N ALA A 175 -2.58 -6.19 3.79
CA ALA A 175 -2.27 -7.32 2.90
C ALA A 175 -0.80 -7.74 2.87
N MET A 176 -0.01 -7.47 3.91
CA MET A 176 1.36 -7.95 4.01
C MET A 176 1.46 -9.07 5.04
N ASN A 177 2.07 -10.19 4.66
CA ASN A 177 2.39 -11.28 5.59
C ASN A 177 3.70 -11.00 6.36
N ASP A 178 4.14 -11.94 7.21
CA ASP A 178 5.34 -11.75 8.03
C ASP A 178 6.62 -11.57 7.20
N GLU A 179 6.79 -12.31 6.10
CA GLU A 179 7.98 -12.20 5.23
C GLU A 179 8.00 -10.86 4.49
N GLU A 180 6.88 -10.48 3.90
CA GLU A 180 6.71 -9.20 3.20
C GLU A 180 6.93 -8.03 4.18
N THR A 181 6.48 -8.17 5.42
CA THR A 181 6.64 -7.15 6.48
C THR A 181 8.10 -6.96 6.85
N VAL A 182 8.83 -8.04 7.16
CA VAL A 182 10.26 -7.98 7.46
C VAL A 182 11.04 -7.39 6.28
N ALA A 183 10.74 -7.85 5.06
CA ALA A 183 11.40 -7.37 3.84
C ALA A 183 11.17 -5.86 3.62
N LEU A 184 9.94 -5.37 3.83
CA LEU A 184 9.59 -3.95 3.65
C LEU A 184 10.26 -3.05 4.70
N ILE A 185 10.23 -3.44 5.98
CA ILE A 185 10.83 -2.63 7.05
C ILE A 185 12.35 -2.59 6.87
N ALA A 186 12.99 -3.76 6.76
CA ALA A 186 14.43 -3.83 6.59
C ALA A 186 14.89 -3.15 5.30
N GLY A 187 14.21 -3.42 4.17
CA GLY A 187 14.59 -2.84 2.88
C GLY A 187 14.37 -1.34 2.79
N GLY A 188 13.34 -0.81 3.47
CA GLY A 188 13.13 0.63 3.62
C GLY A 188 14.20 1.28 4.48
N HIS A 189 14.49 0.70 5.66
CA HIS A 189 15.46 1.22 6.62
C HIS A 189 16.92 0.93 6.26
N THR A 190 17.21 0.20 5.18
CA THR A 190 18.54 0.23 4.55
C THR A 190 18.95 1.65 4.11
N PHE A 191 17.97 2.54 3.89
CA PHE A 191 18.19 3.87 3.35
C PHE A 191 17.85 5.01 4.33
N GLY A 192 18.65 6.07 4.29
CA GLY A 192 18.36 7.35 4.93
C GLY A 192 18.51 7.37 6.43
N LYS A 193 17.77 8.28 7.06
CA LYS A 193 17.80 8.56 8.49
C LYS A 193 16.46 9.08 9.00
N ALA A 194 16.28 9.04 10.31
CA ALA A 194 15.24 9.78 11.01
C ALA A 194 15.70 11.21 11.36
N HIS A 195 14.76 12.12 11.66
CA HIS A 195 15.02 13.52 11.99
C HIS A 195 14.31 13.96 13.28
N GLY A 196 15.10 14.43 14.23
CA GLY A 196 14.77 14.74 15.61
C GLY A 196 15.90 15.55 16.27
N ALA A 197 16.46 16.51 15.53
CA ALA A 197 17.61 17.31 15.96
C ALA A 197 17.36 18.12 17.25
N ASN A 198 16.10 18.38 17.59
CA ASN A 198 15.69 18.98 18.86
C ASN A 198 14.21 18.70 19.18
N SER A 199 13.72 19.26 20.30
CA SER A 199 12.32 19.15 20.75
C SER A 199 11.33 19.44 19.62
N GLU A 200 10.27 18.64 19.57
CA GLU A 200 9.18 18.84 18.63
C GLU A 200 8.43 20.17 18.83
N ASP A 201 8.58 20.83 19.98
CA ASP A 201 8.00 22.15 20.27
C ASP A 201 8.47 23.25 19.29
N PHE A 202 9.60 23.02 18.61
CA PHE A 202 10.09 23.92 17.57
C PHE A 202 9.35 23.75 16.23
N LYS A 203 8.59 22.67 16.03
CA LYS A 203 7.80 22.44 14.80
C LYS A 203 6.56 23.33 14.82
N GLY A 204 6.39 24.13 13.77
CA GLY A 204 5.16 24.85 13.52
C GLY A 204 3.98 23.94 13.12
N PRO A 205 2.80 24.52 12.89
CA PRO A 205 1.60 23.78 12.49
C PRO A 205 1.80 22.96 11.21
N GLU A 206 1.08 21.85 11.10
CA GLU A 206 0.92 21.03 9.90
C GLU A 206 0.34 21.84 8.72
N PRO A 207 0.47 21.37 7.46
CA PRO A 207 0.11 22.15 6.27
C PRO A 207 -1.30 22.77 6.26
N GLU A 208 -2.34 22.05 6.70
CA GLU A 208 -3.71 22.60 6.77
C GLU A 208 -3.91 23.59 7.94
N GLY A 209 -3.07 23.53 8.98
CA GLY A 209 -3.02 24.50 10.08
C GLY A 209 -2.05 25.65 9.84
N ALA A 210 -1.26 25.61 8.76
CA ALA A 210 -0.21 26.57 8.48
C ALA A 210 -0.75 27.90 7.92
N LYS A 211 0.09 28.95 7.98
CA LYS A 211 -0.26 30.26 7.44
C LYS A 211 -0.29 30.21 5.91
N ILE A 212 -1.17 31.00 5.28
CA ILE A 212 -1.23 31.14 3.82
C ILE A 212 0.12 31.53 3.17
N ALA A 213 0.98 32.25 3.89
CA ALA A 213 2.32 32.63 3.44
C ALA A 213 3.26 31.43 3.25
N GLU A 214 2.99 30.29 3.89
CA GLU A 214 3.73 29.03 3.74
C GLU A 214 3.39 28.32 2.41
N GLN A 215 2.37 28.78 1.67
CA GLN A 215 2.03 28.28 0.33
C GLN A 215 1.87 26.75 0.28
N GLY A 216 1.15 26.19 1.25
CA GLY A 216 0.87 24.75 1.37
C GLY A 216 2.02 23.91 1.91
N PHE A 217 3.08 24.53 2.44
CA PHE A 217 4.00 23.87 3.36
C PHE A 217 3.47 23.93 4.80
N GLY A 218 3.99 23.05 5.65
CA GLY A 218 3.75 23.06 7.10
C GLY A 218 5.00 22.63 7.86
N TRP A 219 4.87 22.42 9.16
CA TRP A 219 5.96 21.99 10.07
C TRP A 219 7.23 22.85 9.97
N THR A 220 7.09 24.13 9.62
CA THR A 220 8.22 25.06 9.57
C THR A 220 8.84 25.14 10.96
N SER A 221 10.10 24.74 11.07
CA SER A 221 10.81 24.66 12.35
C SER A 221 11.48 25.99 12.69
N SER A 222 11.37 26.42 13.95
CA SER A 222 12.11 27.57 14.48
C SER A 222 13.44 27.20 15.14
N PHE A 223 13.85 25.93 15.08
CA PHE A 223 15.14 25.46 15.61
C PHE A 223 16.25 25.64 14.56
N GLY A 224 17.33 26.33 14.92
CA GLY A 224 18.48 26.53 14.04
C GLY A 224 18.07 27.11 12.68
N SER A 225 18.48 26.45 11.61
CA SER A 225 18.07 26.77 10.23
C SER A 225 16.71 26.17 9.82
N GLY A 226 16.14 25.30 10.66
CA GLY A 226 14.86 24.61 10.44
C GLY A 226 14.88 23.51 9.37
N LYS A 227 16.05 23.16 8.84
CA LYS A 227 16.24 22.24 7.71
C LYS A 227 17.64 21.60 7.76
N GLY A 228 17.88 20.57 6.95
CA GLY A 228 19.16 19.88 6.90
C GLY A 228 19.55 19.31 8.28
N GLY A 229 20.74 19.65 8.78
CA GLY A 229 21.21 19.18 10.09
C GLY A 229 20.34 19.60 11.29
N ASP A 230 19.50 20.63 11.14
CA ASP A 230 18.57 21.09 12.18
C ASP A 230 17.13 20.57 11.96
N GLN A 231 16.94 19.60 11.07
CA GLN A 231 15.62 19.10 10.71
C GLN A 231 14.96 18.36 11.88
N ILE A 232 13.67 18.63 12.06
CA ILE A 232 12.81 17.92 13.02
C ILE A 232 11.65 17.30 12.23
N GLY A 233 11.49 15.99 12.37
CA GLY A 233 10.48 15.18 11.71
C GLY A 233 9.70 14.38 12.75
N SER A 234 10.02 13.09 12.89
CA SER A 234 9.40 12.16 13.84
C SER A 234 9.91 12.31 15.29
N GLY A 235 10.92 13.16 15.50
CA GLY A 235 11.57 13.31 16.81
C GLY A 235 12.63 12.24 17.09
N LEU A 236 12.71 11.18 16.28
CA LEU A 236 13.78 10.19 16.30
C LEU A 236 14.97 10.71 15.48
N GLU A 237 16.21 10.37 15.85
CA GLU A 237 17.40 10.94 15.22
C GLU A 237 18.47 9.88 14.97
N GLY A 238 19.01 9.87 13.74
CA GLY A 238 20.11 8.99 13.34
C GLY A 238 19.79 8.12 12.12
N ALA A 239 20.84 7.56 11.51
CA ALA A 239 20.72 6.63 10.39
C ALA A 239 20.82 5.18 10.87
N TRP A 240 20.23 4.27 10.10
CA TRP A 240 20.30 2.83 10.39
C TRP A 240 21.59 2.18 9.90
N THR A 241 22.16 2.67 8.80
CA THR A 241 23.29 2.06 8.09
C THR A 241 24.48 3.01 7.97
N LYS A 242 25.67 2.45 7.73
CA LYS A 242 26.90 3.21 7.46
C LYS A 242 26.90 3.89 6.08
N ASP A 243 26.11 3.36 5.15
CA ASP A 243 26.00 3.82 3.76
C ASP A 243 24.52 4.16 3.42
N PRO A 244 23.94 5.26 3.96
CA PRO A 244 22.49 5.52 3.93
C PRO A 244 21.88 5.76 2.54
N ILE A 245 22.69 5.78 1.49
CA ILE A 245 22.28 6.04 0.11
C ILE A 245 22.71 4.90 -0.83
N LEU A 246 22.96 3.72 -0.28
CA LEU A 246 23.35 2.52 -1.01
C LEU A 246 22.49 1.33 -0.56
N TRP A 247 22.08 0.51 -1.52
CA TRP A 247 21.53 -0.81 -1.22
C TRP A 247 22.66 -1.76 -0.83
N ASP A 248 22.62 -2.24 0.39
CA ASP A 248 23.47 -3.28 0.94
C ASP A 248 22.74 -4.06 2.05
N ASN A 249 23.45 -4.95 2.73
CA ASN A 249 22.93 -5.69 3.87
C ASN A 249 23.19 -5.00 5.22
N GLY A 250 23.62 -3.73 5.21
CA GLY A 250 24.12 -3.00 6.38
C GLY A 250 23.07 -2.82 7.48
N TYR A 251 21.78 -2.82 7.13
CA TYR A 251 20.70 -2.82 8.11
C TYR A 251 20.73 -4.08 8.99
N PHE A 252 20.76 -5.27 8.37
CA PHE A 252 20.80 -6.53 9.10
C PHE A 252 22.15 -6.78 9.77
N GLU A 253 23.27 -6.41 9.13
CA GLU A 253 24.61 -6.41 9.76
C GLU A 253 24.56 -5.66 11.10
N ASN A 254 24.12 -4.40 11.09
CA ASN A 254 24.02 -3.60 12.30
C ASN A 254 23.03 -4.21 13.32
N LEU A 255 21.86 -4.66 12.85
CA LEU A 255 20.80 -5.17 13.72
C LEU A 255 21.23 -6.44 14.48
N PHE A 256 21.96 -7.36 13.84
CA PHE A 256 22.39 -8.63 14.43
C PHE A 256 23.77 -8.59 15.11
N GLU A 257 24.70 -7.76 14.63
CA GLU A 257 26.08 -7.75 15.13
C GLU A 257 26.29 -6.84 16.35
N TYR A 258 25.39 -5.89 16.59
CA TYR A 258 25.45 -5.03 17.76
C TYR A 258 24.45 -5.43 18.85
N GLU A 259 24.86 -5.19 20.10
CA GLU A 259 23.93 -5.16 21.22
C GLU A 259 23.33 -3.76 21.36
N TRP A 260 22.02 -3.70 21.60
CA TRP A 260 21.28 -2.45 21.66
C TRP A 260 20.93 -2.05 23.09
N GLU A 261 21.06 -0.76 23.41
CA GLU A 261 20.55 -0.18 24.65
C GLU A 261 19.59 0.97 24.39
N LEU A 262 18.52 1.02 25.18
CA LEU A 262 17.52 2.07 25.12
C LEU A 262 18.16 3.42 25.46
N THR A 263 17.88 4.41 24.64
CA THR A 263 18.35 5.78 24.81
C THR A 263 17.24 6.77 24.41
N LYS A 264 17.57 8.06 24.40
CA LYS A 264 16.70 9.11 23.91
C LYS A 264 17.36 9.91 22.81
N SER A 265 16.57 10.28 21.81
CA SER A 265 16.97 11.25 20.79
C SER A 265 17.20 12.64 21.41
N PRO A 266 17.78 13.60 20.67
CA PRO A 266 17.82 15.01 21.09
C PRO A 266 16.42 15.61 21.33
N ALA A 267 15.38 15.11 20.66
CA ALA A 267 13.99 15.50 20.90
C ALA A 267 13.34 14.77 22.11
N GLY A 268 14.04 13.83 22.74
CA GLY A 268 13.54 13.07 23.89
C GLY A 268 12.75 11.81 23.57
N ALA A 269 12.66 11.42 22.29
CA ALA A 269 11.98 10.21 21.82
C ALA A 269 12.78 8.95 22.17
N HIS A 270 12.10 7.85 22.48
CA HIS A 270 12.72 6.55 22.71
C HIS A 270 13.29 5.95 21.43
N GLN A 271 14.60 5.64 21.45
CA GLN A 271 15.29 4.95 20.36
C GLN A 271 16.42 4.09 20.93
N TRP A 272 17.09 3.32 20.08
CA TRP A 272 18.13 2.39 20.49
C TRP A 272 19.46 2.76 19.84
N LYS A 273 20.53 2.67 20.63
CA LYS A 273 21.90 2.87 20.16
C LYS A 273 22.74 1.61 20.44
N PRO A 274 23.81 1.37 19.69
CA PRO A 274 24.71 0.26 19.96
C PRO A 274 25.47 0.49 21.27
N LYS A 275 25.59 -0.56 22.09
CA LYS A 275 26.49 -0.61 23.25
C LYS A 275 27.96 -0.74 22.81
N ASN A 276 28.17 -1.30 21.63
CA ASN A 276 29.46 -1.59 21.02
C ASN A 276 30.24 -0.30 20.73
N SER A 277 31.48 -0.22 21.22
CA SER A 277 32.34 0.95 21.03
C SER A 277 32.80 1.15 19.59
N GLU A 278 32.96 0.05 18.87
CA GLU A 278 33.35 -0.02 17.46
C GLU A 278 32.27 0.50 16.51
N ALA A 279 31.01 0.59 16.97
CA ALA A 279 29.92 1.19 16.22
C ALA A 279 29.95 2.72 16.25
N GLN A 280 30.74 3.33 17.15
CA GLN A 280 30.81 4.78 17.30
C GLN A 280 31.55 5.41 16.10
N GLY A 281 30.91 6.38 15.44
CA GLY A 281 31.49 7.10 14.32
C GLY A 281 31.53 6.30 13.01
N THR A 282 30.76 5.22 12.87
CA THR A 282 30.69 4.45 11.63
C THR A 282 29.79 5.12 10.58
N VAL A 283 28.81 5.91 11.00
CA VAL A 283 27.85 6.59 10.11
C VAL A 283 28.34 8.01 9.82
N PRO A 284 28.42 8.46 8.56
CA PRO A 284 28.71 9.86 8.25
C PRO A 284 27.53 10.76 8.63
N ASP A 285 27.80 12.00 9.08
CA ASP A 285 26.74 13.00 9.22
C ASP A 285 26.18 13.40 7.83
N ALA A 286 24.89 13.71 7.78
CA ALA A 286 24.17 13.99 6.55
C ALA A 286 24.56 15.31 5.86
N HIS A 287 25.11 16.28 6.61
CA HIS A 287 25.39 17.64 6.15
C HIS A 287 26.77 18.19 6.56
N ASP A 288 27.46 17.55 7.52
CA ASP A 288 28.78 17.94 7.99
C ASP A 288 29.79 16.81 7.81
N SER A 289 30.59 16.88 6.75
CA SER A 289 31.58 15.84 6.43
C SER A 289 32.67 15.63 7.50
N SER A 290 32.79 16.53 8.47
CA SER A 290 33.73 16.38 9.60
C SER A 290 33.16 15.58 10.77
N LYS A 291 31.85 15.33 10.78
CA LYS A 291 31.15 14.62 11.84
C LYS A 291 30.79 13.20 11.42
N ARG A 292 30.77 12.32 12.42
CA ARG A 292 30.29 10.95 12.31
C ARG A 292 29.56 10.56 13.58
N GLU A 293 28.61 9.65 13.44
CA GLU A 293 27.71 9.21 14.51
C GLU A 293 27.69 7.68 14.59
N ALA A 294 27.08 7.16 15.65
CA ALA A 294 26.73 5.76 15.72
C ALA A 294 25.42 5.50 14.96
N PRO A 295 25.19 4.27 14.45
CA PRO A 295 23.88 3.90 13.91
C PRO A 295 22.82 3.88 15.01
N MET A 296 21.57 3.96 14.58
CA MET A 296 20.38 3.98 15.43
C MET A 296 19.38 2.90 14.97
N MET A 297 18.64 2.33 15.93
CA MET A 297 17.48 1.47 15.64
C MET A 297 16.25 1.96 16.39
N LEU A 298 15.09 1.77 15.78
CA LEU A 298 13.78 2.00 16.40
C LEU A 298 13.38 0.82 17.29
N THR A 299 12.41 1.03 18.18
CA THR A 299 11.79 -0.08 18.91
C THR A 299 11.20 -1.11 17.93
N THR A 300 10.60 -0.62 16.83
CA THR A 300 10.03 -1.44 15.76
C THR A 300 11.07 -2.20 14.94
N ASP A 301 12.31 -1.71 14.87
CA ASP A 301 13.40 -2.43 14.20
C ASP A 301 13.87 -3.61 15.06
N LEU A 302 14.00 -3.39 16.38
CA LEU A 302 14.34 -4.46 17.32
C LEU A 302 13.25 -5.55 17.41
N SER A 303 12.00 -5.23 17.06
CA SER A 303 10.93 -6.23 16.93
C SER A 303 11.33 -7.35 15.96
N LEU A 304 12.10 -7.03 14.91
CA LEU A 304 12.49 -7.98 13.88
C LEU A 304 13.48 -9.05 14.38
N ILE A 305 14.15 -8.82 15.51
CA ILE A 305 15.08 -9.79 16.13
C ILE A 305 14.63 -10.28 17.51
N THR A 306 13.53 -9.72 18.02
CA THR A 306 12.94 -10.06 19.33
C THR A 306 11.75 -10.99 19.17
N ASP A 307 10.86 -10.75 18.20
CA ASP A 307 9.75 -11.65 17.87
C ASP A 307 10.29 -12.94 17.23
N PRO A 308 9.89 -14.14 17.69
CA PRO A 308 10.45 -15.39 17.19
C PRO A 308 10.26 -15.62 15.68
N ILE A 309 9.12 -15.22 15.12
CA ILE A 309 8.79 -15.42 13.70
C ILE A 309 9.60 -14.44 12.86
N TYR A 310 9.59 -13.16 13.23
CA TYR A 310 10.39 -12.16 12.52
C TYR A 310 11.88 -12.42 12.63
N LYS A 311 12.36 -12.93 13.77
CA LYS A 311 13.77 -13.28 13.96
C LYS A 311 14.22 -14.37 13.02
N GLU A 312 13.40 -15.40 12.81
CA GLU A 312 13.72 -16.49 11.88
C GLU A 312 13.85 -15.96 10.44
N ILE A 313 12.90 -15.14 9.99
CA ILE A 313 12.92 -14.52 8.66
C ILE A 313 14.11 -13.56 8.52
N SER A 314 14.30 -12.66 9.49
CA SER A 314 15.38 -11.68 9.51
C SER A 314 16.74 -12.35 9.49
N LYS A 315 16.92 -13.43 10.25
CA LYS A 315 18.17 -14.19 10.25
C LYS A 315 18.44 -14.82 8.88
N ARG A 316 17.42 -15.38 8.23
CA ARG A 316 17.55 -15.93 6.87
C ARG A 316 17.95 -14.84 5.88
N PHE A 317 17.32 -13.67 5.92
CA PHE A 317 17.68 -12.52 5.07
C PHE A 317 19.08 -11.98 5.34
N TYR A 318 19.47 -11.89 6.62
CA TYR A 318 20.82 -11.53 7.03
C TYR A 318 21.87 -12.49 6.41
N GLU A 319 21.61 -13.79 6.46
CA GLU A 319 22.51 -14.82 5.92
C GLU A 319 22.43 -14.96 4.38
N ASN A 320 21.36 -14.47 3.75
CA ASN A 320 21.07 -14.63 2.32
C ASN A 320 20.54 -13.34 1.68
N VAL A 321 21.44 -12.40 1.38
CA VAL A 321 21.10 -11.07 0.84
C VAL A 321 20.30 -11.12 -0.48
N ASP A 322 20.52 -12.14 -1.32
CA ASP A 322 19.76 -12.29 -2.58
C ASP A 322 18.29 -12.65 -2.34
N GLU A 323 18.00 -13.48 -1.32
CA GLU A 323 16.62 -13.77 -0.91
C GLU A 323 15.94 -12.53 -0.35
N PHE A 324 16.66 -11.75 0.46
CA PHE A 324 16.17 -10.48 0.97
C PHE A 324 15.85 -9.51 -0.18
N ALA A 325 16.74 -9.39 -1.16
CA ALA A 325 16.55 -8.51 -2.30
C ALA A 325 15.32 -8.91 -3.14
N ASP A 326 15.11 -10.20 -3.41
CA ASP A 326 13.92 -10.67 -4.15
C ASP A 326 12.62 -10.44 -3.34
N ALA A 327 12.62 -10.79 -2.05
CA ALA A 327 11.47 -10.58 -1.18
C ALA A 327 11.10 -9.09 -1.08
N PHE A 328 12.09 -8.20 -0.89
CA PHE A 328 11.85 -6.76 -0.85
C PHE A 328 11.37 -6.23 -2.21
N ALA A 329 11.92 -6.69 -3.33
CA ALA A 329 11.50 -6.25 -4.66
C ALA A 329 10.04 -6.58 -4.93
N ARG A 330 9.61 -7.78 -4.55
CA ARG A 330 8.23 -8.27 -4.71
C ARG A 330 7.27 -7.59 -3.73
N ALA A 331 7.66 -7.44 -2.47
CA ALA A 331 6.84 -6.78 -1.45
C ALA A 331 6.67 -5.28 -1.74
N TRP A 332 7.73 -4.60 -2.19
CA TRP A 332 7.68 -3.22 -2.65
C TRP A 332 6.76 -3.07 -3.88
N TYR A 333 6.86 -3.97 -4.86
CA TYR A 333 5.98 -3.94 -6.02
C TYR A 333 4.52 -4.14 -5.63
N LYS A 334 4.22 -5.11 -4.74
CA LYS A 334 2.88 -5.32 -4.20
C LYS A 334 2.37 -4.09 -3.45
N LEU A 335 3.18 -3.54 -2.54
CA LEU A 335 2.84 -2.35 -1.75
C LEU A 335 2.32 -1.23 -2.66
N ILE A 336 3.09 -0.92 -3.70
CA ILE A 336 2.82 0.25 -4.50
C ILE A 336 1.76 0.02 -5.59
N HIS A 337 1.28 -1.21 -5.80
CA HIS A 337 0.28 -1.56 -6.83
C HIS A 337 -0.97 -2.28 -6.31
N ARG A 338 -1.05 -2.63 -5.01
CA ARG A 338 -2.15 -3.41 -4.40
C ARG A 338 -3.55 -2.82 -4.58
N ASP A 339 -3.65 -1.53 -4.82
CA ASP A 339 -4.90 -0.78 -5.00
C ASP A 339 -5.18 -0.42 -6.48
N MET A 340 -4.41 -0.97 -7.42
CA MET A 340 -4.64 -0.77 -8.85
C MET A 340 -5.61 -1.79 -9.47
N GLY A 341 -6.05 -2.80 -8.71
CA GLY A 341 -6.92 -3.86 -9.22
C GLY A 341 -6.27 -4.68 -10.36
N PRO A 342 -7.07 -5.13 -11.34
CA PRO A 342 -6.62 -6.04 -12.39
C PRO A 342 -5.43 -5.51 -13.21
N ALA A 343 -4.51 -6.40 -13.57
CA ALA A 343 -3.29 -6.09 -14.33
C ALA A 343 -3.57 -5.45 -15.72
N VAL A 344 -4.78 -5.62 -16.28
CA VAL A 344 -5.18 -4.93 -17.52
C VAL A 344 -5.20 -3.40 -17.39
N ARG A 345 -5.20 -2.86 -16.15
CA ARG A 345 -5.09 -1.42 -15.87
C ARG A 345 -3.66 -0.92 -15.86
N TYR A 346 -2.67 -1.81 -15.89
CA TYR A 346 -1.27 -1.47 -15.67
C TYR A 346 -0.68 -0.96 -16.99
N LEU A 347 -0.11 0.25 -16.96
CA LEU A 347 0.40 0.93 -18.15
C LEU A 347 1.92 1.13 -18.08
N GLY A 348 2.56 1.08 -19.24
CA GLY A 348 3.97 1.41 -19.41
C GLY A 348 4.88 0.21 -19.68
N PRO A 349 6.15 0.47 -20.03
CA PRO A 349 7.07 -0.56 -20.51
C PRO A 349 7.72 -1.37 -19.38
N TRP A 350 7.48 -1.04 -18.12
CA TRP A 350 8.10 -1.68 -16.94
C TRP A 350 7.15 -2.61 -16.19
N VAL A 351 5.96 -2.87 -16.75
CA VAL A 351 5.03 -3.86 -16.20
C VAL A 351 5.68 -5.25 -16.33
N PRO A 352 5.88 -5.99 -15.23
CA PRO A 352 6.45 -7.33 -15.29
C PRO A 352 5.48 -8.29 -15.98
N ASN A 353 6.04 -9.29 -16.67
CA ASN A 353 5.25 -10.32 -17.35
C ASN A 353 4.74 -11.42 -16.40
N GLU A 354 5.27 -11.49 -15.17
CA GLU A 354 4.86 -12.47 -14.16
C GLU A 354 3.51 -12.06 -13.57
N GLU A 355 2.52 -12.97 -13.63
CA GLU A 355 1.24 -12.80 -12.94
C GLU A 355 1.39 -13.12 -11.45
N LEU A 356 0.94 -12.21 -10.59
CA LEU A 356 1.04 -12.36 -9.14
C LEU A 356 -0.33 -12.68 -8.54
N LEU A 357 -0.39 -13.65 -7.64
CA LEU A 357 -1.66 -14.13 -7.06
C LEU A 357 -2.52 -13.01 -6.45
N TRP A 358 -1.89 -12.04 -5.80
CA TRP A 358 -2.60 -10.92 -5.15
C TRP A 358 -3.29 -9.96 -6.15
N GLN A 359 -2.98 -10.05 -7.45
CA GLN A 359 -3.65 -9.29 -8.51
C GLN A 359 -4.99 -9.91 -8.93
N ASP A 360 -5.38 -11.01 -8.28
CA ASP A 360 -6.58 -11.80 -8.59
C ASP A 360 -6.68 -12.13 -10.11
N PRO A 361 -5.63 -12.72 -10.73
CA PRO A 361 -5.55 -12.89 -12.18
C PRO A 361 -6.71 -13.70 -12.75
N VAL A 362 -7.05 -13.42 -14.01
CA VAL A 362 -8.06 -14.16 -14.78
C VAL A 362 -7.41 -14.65 -16.07
N PRO A 363 -7.68 -15.90 -16.50
CA PRO A 363 -7.10 -16.42 -17.74
C PRO A 363 -7.41 -15.52 -18.93
N ALA A 364 -6.42 -15.35 -19.81
CA ALA A 364 -6.61 -14.66 -21.08
C ALA A 364 -7.63 -15.40 -21.96
N VAL A 365 -8.33 -14.65 -22.81
CA VAL A 365 -9.27 -15.24 -23.79
C VAL A 365 -8.46 -15.92 -24.89
N ASP A 366 -8.65 -17.24 -25.04
CA ASP A 366 -7.95 -18.10 -26.02
C ASP A 366 -8.87 -18.64 -27.13
N HIS A 367 -10.10 -18.13 -27.21
CA HIS A 367 -11.15 -18.62 -28.09
C HIS A 367 -11.92 -17.46 -28.75
N THR A 368 -12.66 -17.77 -29.82
CA THR A 368 -13.56 -16.79 -30.44
C THR A 368 -14.73 -16.49 -29.48
N LEU A 369 -15.07 -15.22 -29.32
CA LEU A 369 -16.20 -14.79 -28.49
C LEU A 369 -17.55 -15.00 -29.19
N ILE A 370 -18.61 -15.08 -28.39
CA ILE A 370 -19.99 -15.12 -28.87
C ILE A 370 -20.37 -13.83 -29.60
N ASN A 371 -21.29 -13.94 -30.57
CA ASN A 371 -21.86 -12.81 -31.32
C ASN A 371 -23.32 -12.56 -30.93
N ASP A 372 -23.94 -11.54 -31.54
CA ASP A 372 -25.32 -11.14 -31.21
C ASP A 372 -26.36 -12.25 -31.38
N ALA A 373 -26.19 -13.12 -32.38
CA ALA A 373 -27.11 -14.24 -32.61
C ALA A 373 -26.97 -15.28 -31.49
N ASP A 374 -25.73 -15.61 -31.11
CA ASP A 374 -25.47 -16.53 -29.99
C ASP A 374 -26.02 -15.96 -28.68
N ILE A 375 -25.83 -14.66 -28.44
CA ILE A 375 -26.36 -13.94 -27.28
C ILE A 375 -27.89 -14.09 -27.21
N GLY A 376 -28.60 -13.85 -28.32
CA GLY A 376 -30.04 -14.02 -28.40
C GLY A 376 -30.48 -15.46 -28.09
N SER A 377 -29.82 -16.45 -28.69
CA SER A 377 -30.10 -17.87 -28.45
C SER A 377 -29.82 -18.30 -27.01
N LEU A 378 -28.71 -17.86 -26.42
CA LEU A 378 -28.35 -18.16 -25.03
C LEU A 378 -29.34 -17.54 -24.05
N LYS A 379 -29.76 -16.29 -24.25
CA LYS A 379 -30.80 -15.67 -23.40
C LYS A 379 -32.11 -16.45 -23.44
N ALA A 380 -32.57 -16.83 -24.64
CA ALA A 380 -33.78 -17.63 -24.79
C ALA A 380 -33.66 -18.97 -24.08
N LYS A 381 -32.50 -19.62 -24.16
CA LYS A 381 -32.22 -20.89 -23.50
C LYS A 381 -32.19 -20.78 -21.97
N ILE A 382 -31.59 -19.72 -21.44
CA ILE A 382 -31.58 -19.45 -20.00
C ILE A 382 -33.01 -19.22 -19.49
N LEU A 383 -33.81 -18.39 -20.19
CA LEU A 383 -35.20 -18.12 -19.83
C LEU A 383 -36.12 -19.34 -19.99
N GLY A 384 -35.75 -20.30 -20.82
CA GLY A 384 -36.45 -21.58 -20.99
C GLY A 384 -36.06 -22.65 -19.96
N SER A 385 -35.12 -22.37 -19.05
CA SER A 385 -34.77 -23.27 -17.94
C SER A 385 -35.74 -23.11 -16.76
N ASP A 386 -35.59 -23.95 -15.74
CA ASP A 386 -36.39 -23.86 -14.51
C ASP A 386 -35.95 -22.72 -13.57
N LEU A 387 -35.01 -21.86 -14.00
CA LEU A 387 -34.54 -20.73 -13.22
C LEU A 387 -35.54 -19.57 -13.26
N SER A 388 -35.94 -19.09 -12.10
CA SER A 388 -36.80 -17.91 -11.98
C SER A 388 -36.04 -16.60 -12.30
N ILE A 389 -36.80 -15.56 -12.64
CA ILE A 389 -36.28 -14.19 -12.79
C ILE A 389 -35.50 -13.76 -11.55
N SER A 390 -36.04 -14.03 -10.36
CA SER A 390 -35.40 -13.64 -9.10
C SER A 390 -34.05 -14.33 -8.89
N GLN A 391 -33.96 -15.63 -9.19
CA GLN A 391 -32.71 -16.39 -9.08
C GLN A 391 -31.62 -15.87 -10.02
N LEU A 392 -31.98 -15.60 -11.28
CA LEU A 392 -31.06 -15.08 -12.29
C LEU A 392 -30.54 -13.68 -11.92
N VAL A 393 -31.44 -12.77 -11.52
CA VAL A 393 -31.06 -11.41 -11.08
C VAL A 393 -30.19 -11.47 -9.84
N SER A 394 -30.58 -12.25 -8.83
CA SER A 394 -29.86 -12.33 -7.55
C SER A 394 -28.46 -12.94 -7.72
N THR A 395 -28.32 -13.96 -8.58
CA THR A 395 -27.02 -14.60 -8.86
C THR A 395 -26.09 -13.67 -9.65
N ALA A 396 -26.62 -12.97 -10.65
CA ALA A 396 -25.84 -11.98 -11.40
C ALA A 396 -25.39 -10.82 -10.50
N TRP A 397 -26.31 -10.34 -9.64
CA TRP A 397 -26.00 -9.31 -8.63
C TRP A 397 -24.93 -9.80 -7.66
N ALA A 398 -25.11 -10.96 -7.03
CA ALA A 398 -24.15 -11.52 -6.08
C ALA A 398 -22.74 -11.66 -6.66
N SER A 399 -22.63 -12.03 -7.94
CA SER A 399 -21.33 -12.08 -8.62
C SER A 399 -20.74 -10.68 -8.85
N ALA A 400 -21.53 -9.74 -9.37
CA ALA A 400 -21.05 -8.42 -9.75
C ALA A 400 -20.82 -7.47 -8.56
N SER A 401 -21.66 -7.53 -7.52
CA SER A 401 -21.68 -6.62 -6.37
C SER A 401 -20.55 -6.86 -5.38
N SER A 402 -19.70 -7.87 -5.61
CA SER A 402 -18.45 -8.03 -4.88
C SER A 402 -17.39 -6.99 -5.29
N TYR A 403 -17.61 -6.27 -6.39
CA TYR A 403 -16.73 -5.21 -6.84
C TYR A 403 -16.74 -4.02 -5.86
N ARG A 404 -15.56 -3.46 -5.61
CA ARG A 404 -15.39 -2.17 -4.94
C ARG A 404 -14.39 -1.31 -5.70
N ASP A 405 -14.73 -0.05 -5.97
CA ASP A 405 -13.88 0.84 -6.77
C ASP A 405 -12.66 1.37 -5.99
N THR A 406 -12.68 1.24 -4.67
CA THR A 406 -11.61 1.68 -3.75
C THR A 406 -10.25 1.08 -4.13
N ASP A 407 -10.20 -0.24 -4.32
CA ASP A 407 -9.01 -0.98 -4.79
C ASP A 407 -9.23 -1.76 -6.10
N LYS A 408 -10.43 -1.60 -6.69
CA LYS A 408 -10.86 -2.22 -7.96
C LYS A 408 -10.87 -3.74 -7.93
N ARG A 409 -10.94 -4.35 -6.75
CA ARG A 409 -11.08 -5.81 -6.57
C ARG A 409 -12.53 -6.24 -6.69
N GLY A 410 -12.73 -7.55 -6.87
CA GLY A 410 -14.04 -8.17 -7.00
C GLY A 410 -14.68 -7.99 -8.37
N GLY A 411 -15.98 -8.26 -8.44
CA GLY A 411 -16.77 -8.21 -9.68
C GLY A 411 -17.00 -9.58 -10.31
N ALA A 412 -17.74 -9.58 -11.42
CA ALA A 412 -18.21 -10.81 -12.06
C ALA A 412 -17.14 -11.52 -12.91
N ASN A 413 -16.10 -10.80 -13.34
CA ASN A 413 -15.03 -11.40 -14.15
C ASN A 413 -14.29 -12.50 -13.36
N GLY A 414 -13.94 -13.59 -14.05
CA GLY A 414 -13.38 -14.80 -13.44
C GLY A 414 -14.42 -15.76 -12.84
N ALA A 415 -15.71 -15.38 -12.76
CA ALA A 415 -16.79 -16.18 -12.19
C ALA A 415 -16.45 -16.73 -10.78
N ARG A 416 -15.77 -15.92 -9.97
CA ARG A 416 -15.31 -16.33 -8.63
C ARG A 416 -16.44 -16.70 -7.69
N ILE A 417 -17.68 -16.32 -8.00
CA ILE A 417 -18.89 -16.69 -7.27
C ILE A 417 -19.08 -18.22 -7.11
N ARG A 418 -18.48 -19.03 -8.00
CA ARG A 418 -18.50 -20.50 -7.91
C ARG A 418 -17.35 -21.09 -7.08
N LEU A 419 -16.39 -20.28 -6.65
CA LEU A 419 -15.17 -20.69 -5.97
C LEU A 419 -15.21 -20.28 -4.50
N SER A 420 -14.43 -20.97 -3.67
CA SER A 420 -14.22 -20.55 -2.28
C SER A 420 -13.45 -19.22 -2.24
N PRO A 421 -13.82 -18.26 -1.35
CA PRO A 421 -14.90 -18.36 -0.36
C PRO A 421 -16.26 -17.83 -0.86
N GLN A 422 -16.37 -17.22 -2.04
CA GLN A 422 -17.63 -16.58 -2.47
C GLN A 422 -18.80 -17.56 -2.55
N ALA A 423 -18.55 -18.81 -2.96
CA ALA A 423 -19.57 -19.86 -3.01
C ALA A 423 -20.10 -20.25 -1.62
N GLU A 424 -19.34 -19.97 -0.56
CA GLU A 424 -19.61 -20.35 0.83
C GLU A 424 -20.14 -19.19 1.67
N TRP A 425 -20.24 -17.97 1.12
CA TRP A 425 -20.80 -16.84 1.85
C TRP A 425 -22.27 -17.09 2.20
N ASP A 426 -22.65 -16.83 3.46
CA ASP A 426 -24.00 -17.06 3.96
C ASP A 426 -25.08 -16.43 3.06
N VAL A 427 -24.84 -15.24 2.53
CA VAL A 427 -25.75 -14.53 1.61
C VAL A 427 -25.93 -15.27 0.27
N ASN A 428 -24.88 -15.92 -0.22
CA ASN A 428 -24.90 -16.67 -1.49
C ASN A 428 -25.47 -18.08 -1.29
N VAL A 429 -25.19 -18.70 -0.14
CA VAL A 429 -25.79 -19.98 0.26
C VAL A 429 -27.29 -19.83 0.47
N ALA A 430 -27.72 -18.82 1.23
CA ALA A 430 -29.14 -18.57 1.52
C ALA A 430 -29.97 -18.23 0.26
N SER A 431 -29.35 -17.59 -0.74
CA SER A 431 -30.00 -17.28 -2.03
C SER A 431 -30.00 -18.46 -3.01
N GLY A 432 -29.36 -19.58 -2.67
CA GLY A 432 -29.29 -20.77 -3.54
C GLY A 432 -28.41 -20.56 -4.77
N THR A 433 -27.43 -19.67 -4.72
CA THR A 433 -26.58 -19.29 -5.86
C THR A 433 -25.91 -20.51 -6.54
N ALA A 434 -25.49 -21.51 -5.75
CA ALA A 434 -24.83 -22.71 -6.26
C ALA A 434 -25.68 -23.52 -7.26
N SER A 435 -27.00 -23.64 -7.03
CA SER A 435 -27.87 -24.38 -7.94
C SER A 435 -28.07 -23.64 -9.26
N VAL A 436 -28.19 -22.31 -9.20
CA VAL A 436 -28.27 -21.45 -10.39
C VAL A 436 -27.01 -21.57 -11.23
N VAL A 437 -25.84 -21.47 -10.59
CA VAL A 437 -24.54 -21.62 -11.26
C VAL A 437 -24.42 -22.99 -11.92
N ALA A 438 -24.84 -24.07 -11.28
CA ALA A 438 -24.81 -25.42 -11.86
C ALA A 438 -25.69 -25.54 -13.11
N THR A 439 -26.90 -24.96 -13.12
CA THR A 439 -27.76 -24.93 -14.32
C THR A 439 -27.12 -24.12 -15.45
N LEU A 440 -26.54 -22.95 -15.14
CA LEU A 440 -25.84 -22.12 -16.14
C LEU A 440 -24.59 -22.82 -16.68
N GLU A 441 -23.87 -23.59 -15.87
CA GLU A 441 -22.74 -24.40 -16.30
C GLU A 441 -23.18 -25.52 -17.26
N GLY A 442 -24.31 -26.17 -17.01
CA GLY A 442 -24.91 -27.10 -17.98
C GLY A 442 -25.20 -26.44 -19.33
N ILE A 443 -25.79 -25.25 -19.32
CA ILE A 443 -26.04 -24.46 -20.54
C ILE A 443 -24.72 -24.10 -21.24
N GLN A 444 -23.69 -23.72 -20.48
CA GLN A 444 -22.35 -23.41 -20.98
C GLN A 444 -21.74 -24.59 -21.73
N GLN A 445 -21.74 -25.76 -21.10
CA GLN A 445 -21.15 -26.97 -21.65
C GLN A 445 -21.87 -27.39 -22.94
N GLU A 446 -23.21 -27.34 -22.95
CA GLU A 446 -23.98 -27.68 -24.14
C GLU A 446 -23.70 -26.72 -25.31
N PHE A 447 -23.66 -25.40 -25.04
CA PHE A 447 -23.32 -24.42 -26.08
C PHE A 447 -21.90 -24.65 -26.62
N ASN A 448 -20.91 -24.80 -25.74
CA ASN A 448 -19.51 -24.95 -26.11
C ASN A 448 -19.26 -26.25 -26.88
N ASN A 449 -19.89 -27.37 -26.49
CA ASN A 449 -19.76 -28.66 -27.17
C ASN A 449 -20.42 -28.67 -28.56
N ALA A 450 -21.40 -27.80 -28.80
CA ALA A 450 -22.03 -27.64 -30.11
C ALA A 450 -21.21 -26.78 -31.09
N GLN A 451 -20.18 -26.05 -30.63
CA GLN A 451 -19.38 -25.19 -31.50
C GLN A 451 -18.28 -25.98 -32.21
N THR A 452 -18.18 -25.78 -33.53
CA THR A 452 -17.08 -26.31 -34.36
C THR A 452 -16.09 -25.22 -34.81
N SER A 453 -16.43 -23.95 -34.60
CA SER A 453 -15.68 -22.77 -35.07
C SER A 453 -14.62 -22.27 -34.06
N GLY A 454 -14.36 -23.02 -32.99
CA GLY A 454 -13.51 -22.57 -31.88
C GLY A 454 -14.15 -21.47 -31.02
N LYS A 455 -15.43 -21.17 -31.21
CA LYS A 455 -16.21 -20.25 -30.37
C LYS A 455 -16.53 -20.90 -29.03
N LYS A 456 -16.48 -20.13 -27.95
CA LYS A 456 -16.94 -20.55 -26.62
C LYS A 456 -17.57 -19.36 -25.88
N VAL A 457 -18.37 -19.68 -24.87
CA VAL A 457 -18.85 -18.74 -23.85
C VAL A 457 -18.28 -19.10 -22.48
N SER A 458 -17.87 -18.09 -21.71
CA SER A 458 -17.41 -18.28 -20.34
C SER A 458 -18.60 -18.38 -19.38
N LEU A 459 -18.42 -19.05 -18.23
CA LEU A 459 -19.45 -19.06 -17.20
C LEU A 459 -19.67 -17.66 -16.61
N ALA A 460 -18.60 -16.84 -16.56
CA ALA A 460 -18.69 -15.45 -16.10
C ALA A 460 -19.70 -14.67 -16.95
N ASP A 461 -19.59 -14.80 -18.28
CA ASP A 461 -20.52 -14.16 -19.21
C ASP A 461 -21.93 -14.72 -19.05
N LEU A 462 -22.11 -16.04 -18.88
CA LEU A 462 -23.45 -16.62 -18.73
C LEU A 462 -24.15 -16.18 -17.44
N ILE A 463 -23.43 -16.01 -16.34
CA ILE A 463 -23.98 -15.49 -15.08
C ILE A 463 -24.55 -14.09 -15.30
N VAL A 464 -23.76 -13.20 -15.90
CA VAL A 464 -24.20 -11.82 -16.20
C VAL A 464 -25.32 -11.81 -17.24
N LEU A 465 -25.17 -12.59 -18.31
CA LEU A 465 -26.14 -12.69 -19.39
C LEU A 465 -27.50 -13.20 -18.90
N GLY A 466 -27.50 -14.14 -17.95
CA GLY A 466 -28.71 -14.63 -17.30
C GLY A 466 -29.44 -13.53 -16.53
N GLY A 467 -28.70 -12.70 -15.77
CA GLY A 467 -29.25 -11.51 -15.13
C GLY A 467 -29.84 -10.51 -16.15
N CYS A 468 -29.12 -10.23 -17.24
CA CYS A 468 -29.63 -9.36 -18.31
C CYS A 468 -30.91 -9.92 -18.95
N ALA A 469 -30.97 -11.22 -19.23
CA ALA A 469 -32.15 -11.87 -19.78
C ALA A 469 -33.36 -11.75 -18.85
N ALA A 470 -33.14 -11.99 -17.55
CA ALA A 470 -34.17 -11.91 -16.53
C ALA A 470 -34.72 -10.49 -16.35
N VAL A 471 -33.87 -9.46 -16.39
CA VAL A 471 -34.32 -8.05 -16.35
C VAL A 471 -35.14 -7.70 -17.59
N GLN A 472 -34.70 -8.12 -18.78
CA GLN A 472 -35.45 -7.90 -20.02
C GLN A 472 -36.83 -8.58 -19.96
N GLU A 473 -36.89 -9.83 -19.50
CA GLU A 473 -38.15 -10.57 -19.34
C GLU A 473 -39.06 -9.90 -18.30
N ALA A 474 -38.51 -9.43 -17.17
CA ALA A 474 -39.28 -8.69 -16.17
C ALA A 474 -39.87 -7.40 -16.74
N ALA A 475 -39.10 -6.65 -17.53
CA ALA A 475 -39.57 -5.44 -18.20
C ALA A 475 -40.69 -5.73 -19.22
N LYS A 476 -40.58 -6.81 -20.00
CA LYS A 476 -41.63 -7.27 -20.91
C LYS A 476 -42.92 -7.63 -20.17
N ARG A 477 -42.84 -8.35 -19.05
CA ARG A 477 -43.99 -8.66 -18.20
C ARG A 477 -44.65 -7.42 -17.60
N ALA A 478 -43.89 -6.35 -17.42
CA ALA A 478 -44.38 -5.04 -17.01
C ALA A 478 -44.90 -4.17 -18.18
N GLY A 479 -44.95 -4.70 -19.40
CA GLY A 479 -45.48 -4.01 -20.58
C GLY A 479 -44.53 -3.05 -21.28
N GLN A 480 -43.21 -3.14 -21.02
CA GLN A 480 -42.20 -2.35 -21.72
C GLN A 480 -41.73 -3.04 -23.01
N ASP A 481 -41.41 -2.26 -24.04
CA ASP A 481 -40.79 -2.75 -25.28
C ASP A 481 -39.26 -2.68 -25.16
N VAL A 482 -38.60 -3.85 -25.20
CA VAL A 482 -37.16 -4.04 -24.90
C VAL A 482 -36.52 -5.14 -25.74
#